data_AF-A0A3D0H8P6-F1
#
_entry.id   AF-A0A3D0H8P6-F1
#
_cell.length_a   1.000
_cell.length_b   1.000
_cell.length_c   1.000
_cell.angle_alpha   90.00
_cell.angle_beta   90.00
_cell.angle_gamma   90.00
#
_symmetry.space_group_name_H-M   'P 1'
#
loop_
_entity.id
_entity.type
_entity.pdbx_description
1 polymer ?
#
loop_
_entity_poly.entity_id
_entity_poly.type
_entity_poly.pdbx_seq_one_letter_code
_entity_poly.pdbx_strand_id
1 'polypeptide(L)'
;VESLLAQAKEQWDSDPAKAQKLLEQALSLDPNHFDAVMQLGRLLTVRKDLPAAIRQYQEALRINSQSAEVYFNLGYLYLIQGDYGSAIKHYEACLRLSPPYQDEVLTNLGVVYLKKNDLAQAQLFLKRALDLNSKNDLARNYLKAVEARTAGALTGGGSSAAQSTVTGLEGDYSVAGVNPDGSKYNGTAVIKRQGAEYVVNWEIAGKKHSGRGSLSGKILRVKWRTSSGQGGWVSYTLKPTGLLEGTWAGGRGTENLTRVP
;
A
#
# COMPACT_ATOMS: atom_id res chain seq x y z
N VAL A 1 39.05 -10.89 -3.20
CA VAL A 1 37.57 -10.95 -3.23
C VAL A 1 37.06 -11.20 -4.65
N GLU A 2 37.34 -10.33 -5.62
CA GLU A 2 36.85 -10.44 -7.01
C GLU A 2 37.00 -11.82 -7.68
N SER A 3 38.19 -12.43 -7.58
CA SER A 3 38.40 -13.77 -8.17
C SER A 3 37.48 -14.84 -7.55
N LEU A 4 37.17 -14.75 -6.25
CA LEU A 4 36.25 -15.68 -5.58
C LEU A 4 34.81 -15.45 -6.02
N LEU A 5 34.41 -14.18 -6.24
CA LEU A 5 33.09 -13.85 -6.78
C LEU A 5 32.89 -14.39 -8.20
N ALA A 6 33.90 -14.25 -9.06
CA ALA A 6 33.88 -14.78 -10.41
C ALA A 6 33.73 -16.31 -10.41
N GLN A 7 34.52 -17.01 -9.59
CA GLN A 7 34.41 -18.46 -9.43
C GLN A 7 33.05 -18.87 -8.85
N ALA A 8 32.53 -18.14 -7.86
CA ALA A 8 31.21 -18.42 -7.28
C ALA A 8 30.11 -18.33 -8.34
N LYS A 9 30.20 -17.34 -9.25
CA LYS A 9 29.27 -17.17 -10.36
C LYS A 9 29.33 -18.33 -11.36
N GLU A 10 30.52 -18.83 -11.68
CA GLU A 10 30.67 -20.01 -12.57
C GLU A 10 30.06 -21.28 -11.96
N GLN A 11 30.14 -21.41 -10.63
CA GLN A 11 29.61 -22.56 -9.91
C GLN A 11 28.13 -22.40 -9.54
N TRP A 12 27.51 -21.25 -9.81
CA TRP A 12 26.19 -20.89 -9.29
C TRP A 12 25.11 -21.93 -9.61
N ASP A 13 25.05 -22.35 -10.88
CA ASP A 13 24.06 -23.32 -11.35
C ASP A 13 24.53 -24.77 -11.23
N SER A 14 25.85 -25.01 -11.33
CA SER A 14 26.44 -26.35 -11.38
C SER A 14 26.71 -26.95 -10.00
N ASP A 15 27.20 -26.14 -9.05
CA ASP A 15 27.48 -26.52 -7.67
C ASP A 15 27.20 -25.34 -6.72
N PRO A 16 25.92 -25.12 -6.36
CA PRO A 16 25.53 -24.01 -5.50
C PRO A 16 26.06 -24.14 -4.06
N ALA A 17 26.53 -25.31 -3.64
CA ALA A 17 27.19 -25.49 -2.35
C ALA A 17 28.63 -24.96 -2.41
N LYS A 18 29.35 -25.23 -3.50
CA LYS A 18 30.68 -24.66 -3.75
C LYS A 18 30.61 -23.15 -3.99
N ALA A 19 29.63 -22.66 -4.75
CA ALA A 19 29.40 -21.23 -4.90
C ALA A 19 29.22 -20.53 -3.54
N GLN A 20 28.44 -21.14 -2.63
CA GLN A 20 28.27 -20.60 -1.28
C GLN A 20 29.59 -20.53 -0.51
N LYS A 21 30.38 -21.61 -0.51
CA LYS A 21 31.70 -21.63 0.16
C LYS A 21 32.64 -20.56 -0.37
N LEU A 22 32.65 -20.33 -1.69
CA LEU A 22 33.46 -19.29 -2.32
C LEU A 22 33.03 -17.88 -1.87
N LEU A 23 31.72 -17.64 -1.74
CA LEU A 23 31.18 -16.37 -1.24
C LEU A 23 31.48 -16.18 0.26
N GLU A 24 31.37 -17.22 1.08
CA GLU A 24 31.74 -17.19 2.49
C GLU A 24 33.25 -16.91 2.66
N GLN A 25 34.09 -17.49 1.81
CA GLN A 25 35.53 -17.20 1.77
C GLN A 25 35.79 -15.76 1.31
N ALA A 26 35.01 -15.22 0.37
CA ALA A 26 35.13 -13.83 -0.03
C ALA A 26 34.82 -12.89 1.15
N LEU A 27 33.79 -13.20 1.93
CA LEU A 27 33.39 -12.44 3.12
C LEU A 27 34.32 -12.61 4.31
N SER A 28 35.06 -13.72 4.41
CA SER A 28 36.10 -13.85 5.44
C SER A 28 37.32 -12.98 5.14
N LEU A 29 37.59 -12.69 3.86
CA LEU A 29 38.65 -11.76 3.44
C LEU A 29 38.22 -10.29 3.55
N ASP A 30 36.96 -9.99 3.23
CA ASP A 30 36.37 -8.66 3.40
C ASP A 30 34.91 -8.76 3.89
N PRO A 31 34.68 -8.65 5.21
CA PRO A 31 33.35 -8.76 5.80
C PRO A 31 32.36 -7.67 5.37
N ASN A 32 32.84 -6.55 4.83
CA ASN A 32 32.01 -5.41 4.42
C ASN A 32 31.83 -5.35 2.89
N HIS A 33 32.22 -6.39 2.16
CA HIS A 33 32.12 -6.39 0.70
C HIS A 33 30.67 -6.54 0.25
N PHE A 34 30.03 -5.42 -0.10
CA PHE A 34 28.60 -5.36 -0.44
C PHE A 34 28.18 -6.40 -1.50
N ASP A 35 28.92 -6.51 -2.59
CA ASP A 35 28.57 -7.45 -3.68
C ASP A 35 28.68 -8.91 -3.26
N ALA A 36 29.58 -9.24 -2.33
CA ALA A 36 29.73 -10.60 -1.84
C ALA A 36 28.55 -10.97 -0.94
N VAL A 37 28.13 -10.05 -0.05
CA VAL A 37 26.94 -10.21 0.80
C VAL A 37 25.68 -10.33 -0.06
N MET A 38 25.55 -9.49 -1.10
CA MET A 38 24.42 -9.52 -2.02
C MET A 38 24.33 -10.83 -2.80
N GLN A 39 25.44 -11.31 -3.35
CA GLN A 39 25.50 -12.59 -4.06
C GLN A 39 25.18 -13.75 -3.12
N LEU A 40 25.67 -13.73 -1.88
CA LEU A 40 25.36 -14.77 -0.90
C LEU A 40 23.86 -14.77 -0.54
N GLY A 41 23.27 -13.59 -0.29
CA GLY A 41 21.83 -13.45 -0.05
C GLY A 41 20.98 -13.98 -1.21
N ARG A 42 21.35 -13.67 -2.46
CA ARG A 42 20.68 -14.17 -3.66
C ARG A 42 20.80 -15.69 -3.82
N LEU A 43 21.98 -16.25 -3.57
CA LEU A 43 22.20 -17.70 -3.65
C LEU A 43 21.36 -18.45 -2.62
N LEU A 44 21.34 -17.96 -1.38
CA LEU A 44 20.52 -18.53 -0.30
C LEU A 44 19.03 -18.42 -0.60
N THR A 45 18.60 -17.34 -1.26
CA THR A 45 17.22 -17.16 -1.74
C THR A 45 16.84 -18.25 -2.75
N VAL A 46 17.69 -18.50 -3.76
CA VAL A 46 17.46 -19.56 -4.76
C VAL A 46 17.42 -20.95 -4.12
N ARG A 47 18.27 -21.17 -3.11
CA ARG A 47 18.30 -22.40 -2.31
C ARG A 47 17.16 -22.52 -1.29
N LYS A 48 16.28 -21.52 -1.21
CA LYS A 48 15.14 -21.44 -0.28
C LYS A 48 15.52 -21.43 1.21
N ASP A 49 16.77 -21.11 1.55
CA ASP A 49 17.16 -20.82 2.92
C ASP A 49 16.81 -19.36 3.24
N LEU A 50 15.52 -19.11 3.42
CA LEU A 50 14.97 -17.77 3.65
C LEU A 50 15.56 -17.11 4.92
N PRO A 51 15.69 -17.81 6.07
CA PRO A 51 16.28 -17.22 7.25
C PRO A 51 17.73 -16.78 7.05
N ALA A 52 18.56 -17.58 6.36
CA ALA A 52 19.93 -17.17 6.07
C ALA A 52 19.98 -16.03 5.06
N ALA A 53 19.16 -16.05 4.02
CA ALA A 53 19.08 -14.98 3.03
C ALA A 53 18.69 -13.63 3.66
N ILE A 54 17.70 -13.62 4.57
CA ILE A 54 17.29 -12.41 5.29
C ILE A 54 18.46 -11.83 6.10
N ARG A 55 19.22 -12.67 6.82
CA ARG A 55 20.39 -12.21 7.57
C ARG A 55 21.42 -11.55 6.67
N GLN A 56 21.70 -12.13 5.51
CA GLN A 56 22.65 -11.53 4.55
C GLN A 56 22.14 -10.21 3.98
N TYR A 57 20.86 -10.12 3.62
CA TYR A 57 20.31 -8.85 3.14
C TYR A 57 20.23 -7.78 4.24
N GLN A 58 20.01 -8.15 5.50
CA GLN A 58 20.12 -7.21 6.62
C GLN A 58 21.56 -6.70 6.78
N GLU A 59 22.55 -7.56 6.60
CA GLU A 59 23.96 -7.16 6.59
C GLU A 59 24.29 -6.25 5.40
N ALA A 60 23.73 -6.52 4.22
CA ALA A 60 23.85 -5.64 3.06
C ALA A 60 23.27 -4.24 3.35
N LEU A 61 22.15 -4.13 4.08
CA LEU A 61 21.61 -2.84 4.52
C LEU A 61 22.50 -2.15 5.57
N ARG A 62 23.20 -2.92 6.41
CA ARG A 62 24.18 -2.35 7.37
C ARG A 62 25.35 -1.71 6.63
N ILE A 63 25.81 -2.34 5.54
CA ILE A 63 26.90 -1.84 4.69
C ILE A 63 26.42 -0.66 3.82
N ASN A 64 25.26 -0.79 3.18
CA ASN A 64 24.64 0.25 2.36
C ASN A 64 23.13 0.34 2.62
N SER A 65 22.75 1.32 3.45
CA SER A 65 21.36 1.55 3.86
C SER A 65 20.45 2.13 2.76
N GLN A 66 21.03 2.58 1.65
CA GLN A 66 20.34 3.22 0.52
C GLN A 66 20.20 2.29 -0.70
N SER A 67 20.29 0.97 -0.50
CA SER A 67 20.11 0.01 -1.60
C SER A 67 18.64 -0.36 -1.80
N ALA A 68 18.03 0.19 -2.85
CA ALA A 68 16.68 -0.18 -3.29
C ALA A 68 16.57 -1.69 -3.59
N GLU A 69 17.63 -2.28 -4.12
CA GLU A 69 17.65 -3.70 -4.48
C GLU A 69 17.57 -4.61 -3.26
N VAL A 70 18.27 -4.25 -2.18
CA VAL A 70 18.21 -4.99 -0.92
C VAL A 70 16.80 -4.94 -0.33
N TYR A 71 16.18 -3.77 -0.33
CA TYR A 71 14.80 -3.61 0.12
C TYR A 71 13.80 -4.41 -0.73
N PHE A 72 13.99 -4.46 -2.06
CA PHE A 72 13.19 -5.30 -2.94
C PHE A 72 13.32 -6.79 -2.59
N ASN A 73 14.54 -7.27 -2.41
CA ASN A 73 14.82 -8.67 -2.08
C ASN A 73 14.25 -9.05 -0.70
N LEU A 74 14.42 -8.20 0.31
CA LEU A 74 13.78 -8.42 1.63
C LEU A 74 12.26 -8.45 1.53
N GLY A 75 11.66 -7.51 0.78
CA GLY A 75 10.22 -7.50 0.54
C GLY A 75 9.72 -8.82 -0.06
N TYR A 76 10.47 -9.36 -1.02
CA TYR A 76 10.17 -10.65 -1.66
C TYR A 76 10.28 -11.84 -0.69
N LEU A 77 11.34 -11.90 0.12
CA LEU A 77 11.51 -12.97 1.11
C LEU A 77 10.37 -12.96 2.14
N TYR A 78 10.00 -11.80 2.66
CA TYR A 78 8.88 -11.70 3.61
C TYR A 78 7.53 -12.03 2.96
N LEU A 79 7.34 -11.68 1.69
CA LEU A 79 6.14 -12.11 0.93
C LEU A 79 6.06 -13.64 0.87
N ILE A 80 7.17 -14.34 0.56
CA ILE A 80 7.21 -15.81 0.52
C ILE A 80 6.93 -16.41 1.90
N GLN A 81 7.47 -15.82 2.96
CA GLN A 81 7.23 -16.26 4.34
C GLN A 81 5.80 -16.02 4.83
N GLY A 82 5.00 -15.22 4.09
CA GLY A 82 3.67 -14.83 4.51
C GLY A 82 3.65 -13.67 5.52
N ASP A 83 4.81 -13.10 5.87
CA ASP A 83 4.88 -11.86 6.63
C ASP A 83 4.62 -10.65 5.72
N TYR A 84 3.35 -10.47 5.42
CA TYR A 84 2.90 -9.40 4.54
C TYR A 84 3.15 -8.00 5.12
N GLY A 85 3.24 -7.86 6.44
CA GLY A 85 3.51 -6.58 7.09
C GLY A 85 4.94 -6.11 6.82
N SER A 86 5.91 -7.00 7.02
CA SER A 86 7.32 -6.72 6.72
C SER A 86 7.55 -6.56 5.22
N ALA A 87 6.88 -7.37 4.38
CA ALA A 87 6.95 -7.24 2.92
C ALA A 87 6.56 -5.84 2.44
N ILE A 88 5.42 -5.32 2.92
CA ILE A 88 4.94 -3.96 2.59
C ILE A 88 5.97 -2.91 3.00
N LYS A 89 6.47 -2.96 4.25
CA LYS A 89 7.45 -1.97 4.76
C LYS A 89 8.71 -1.90 3.89
N HIS A 90 9.23 -3.05 3.49
CA HIS A 90 10.44 -3.12 2.66
C HIS A 90 10.17 -2.69 1.21
N TYR A 91 9.05 -3.07 0.61
CA TYR A 91 8.70 -2.56 -0.72
C TYR A 91 8.43 -1.04 -0.73
N GLU A 92 7.79 -0.49 0.30
CA GLU A 92 7.64 0.96 0.44
C GLU A 92 9.00 1.66 0.62
N ALA A 93 9.95 1.05 1.33
CA ALA A 93 11.31 1.56 1.43
C ALA A 93 12.04 1.54 0.08
N CYS A 94 11.87 0.47 -0.70
CA CYS A 94 12.38 0.38 -2.06
C CYS A 94 11.82 1.51 -2.94
N LEU A 95 10.50 1.74 -2.93
CA LEU A 95 9.86 2.80 -3.73
C LEU A 95 10.33 4.22 -3.36
N ARG A 96 10.62 4.49 -2.08
CA ARG A 96 11.15 5.80 -1.63
C ARG A 96 12.50 6.15 -2.26
N LEU A 97 13.26 5.15 -2.72
CA LEU A 97 14.54 5.34 -3.39
C LEU A 97 14.40 5.47 -4.92
N SER A 98 13.16 5.45 -5.44
CA SER A 98 12.82 5.63 -6.85
C SER A 98 13.66 4.79 -7.82
N PRO A 99 13.73 3.45 -7.63
CA PRO A 99 14.47 2.59 -8.55
C PRO A 99 13.87 2.62 -9.96
N PRO A 100 14.64 2.23 -11.00
CA PRO A 100 14.12 2.16 -12.36
C PRO A 100 13.04 1.07 -12.55
N TYR A 101 12.97 0.09 -11.64
CA TYR A 101 12.03 -1.04 -11.65
C TYR A 101 10.83 -0.86 -10.71
N GLN A 102 10.35 0.38 -10.55
CA GLN A 102 9.22 0.68 -9.65
C GLN A 102 7.94 -0.10 -9.97
N ASP A 103 7.68 -0.40 -11.24
CA ASP A 103 6.52 -1.19 -11.67
C ASP A 103 6.57 -2.63 -11.14
N GLU A 104 7.74 -3.24 -11.05
CA GLU A 104 7.96 -4.57 -10.46
C GLU A 104 7.67 -4.56 -8.95
N VAL A 105 8.14 -3.51 -8.25
CA VAL A 105 7.89 -3.33 -6.81
C VAL A 105 6.39 -3.15 -6.55
N LEU A 106 5.72 -2.31 -7.34
CA LEU A 106 4.26 -2.10 -7.26
C LEU A 106 3.49 -3.38 -7.58
N THR A 107 3.96 -4.17 -8.55
CA THR A 107 3.37 -5.48 -8.86
C THR A 107 3.43 -6.40 -7.66
N ASN A 108 4.59 -6.50 -7.00
CA ASN A 108 4.76 -7.32 -5.80
C ASN A 108 3.92 -6.82 -4.62
N LEU A 109 3.80 -5.51 -4.41
CA LEU A 109 2.84 -4.95 -3.45
C LEU A 109 1.40 -5.37 -3.77
N GLY A 110 1.01 -5.32 -5.05
CA GLY A 110 -0.27 -5.83 -5.53
C GLY A 110 -0.50 -7.30 -5.14
N VAL A 111 0.52 -8.15 -5.33
CA VAL A 111 0.50 -9.56 -4.92
C VAL A 111 0.38 -9.72 -3.40
N VAL A 112 1.12 -8.94 -2.61
CA VAL A 112 1.03 -8.95 -1.15
C VAL A 112 -0.41 -8.67 -0.71
N TYR A 113 -1.05 -7.62 -1.23
CA TYR A 113 -2.44 -7.30 -0.89
C TYR A 113 -3.43 -8.34 -1.41
N LEU A 114 -3.18 -8.95 -2.58
CA LEU A 114 -3.98 -10.07 -3.09
C LEU A 114 -3.95 -11.28 -2.14
N LYS A 115 -2.77 -11.60 -1.59
CA LYS A 115 -2.58 -12.68 -0.60
C LYS A 115 -3.23 -12.35 0.74
N LYS A 116 -3.27 -11.08 1.14
CA LYS A 116 -4.06 -10.58 2.27
C LYS A 116 -5.57 -10.54 2.02
N ASN A 117 -6.01 -10.90 0.81
CA ASN A 117 -7.39 -10.78 0.34
C ASN A 117 -7.92 -9.33 0.31
N ASP A 118 -7.04 -8.34 0.33
CA ASP A 118 -7.39 -6.93 0.12
C ASP A 118 -7.37 -6.63 -1.38
N LEU A 119 -8.47 -7.04 -2.04
CA LEU A 119 -8.61 -6.92 -3.49
C LEU A 119 -8.57 -5.46 -3.97
N ALA A 120 -9.00 -4.52 -3.13
CA ALA A 120 -8.99 -3.09 -3.48
C ALA A 120 -7.57 -2.53 -3.54
N GLN A 121 -6.74 -2.79 -2.53
CA GLN A 121 -5.33 -2.38 -2.57
C GLN A 121 -4.55 -3.14 -3.64
N ALA A 122 -4.82 -4.45 -3.82
CA ALA A 122 -4.22 -5.22 -4.90
C ALA A 122 -4.48 -4.56 -6.26
N GLN A 123 -5.73 -4.22 -6.56
CA GLN A 123 -6.11 -3.54 -7.80
C GLN A 123 -5.42 -2.19 -7.97
N LEU A 124 -5.34 -1.38 -6.90
CA LEU A 124 -4.69 -0.07 -6.92
C LEU A 124 -3.21 -0.17 -7.31
N PHE A 125 -2.45 -1.03 -6.63
CA PHE A 125 -1.02 -1.17 -6.89
C PHE A 125 -0.72 -1.78 -8.26
N LEU A 126 -1.53 -2.76 -8.69
CA LEU A 126 -1.39 -3.37 -10.03
C LEU A 126 -1.70 -2.38 -11.16
N LYS A 127 -2.70 -1.52 -10.98
CA LYS A 127 -2.99 -0.44 -11.95
C LYS A 127 -1.85 0.57 -12.01
N ARG A 128 -1.32 1.01 -10.86
CA ARG A 128 -0.15 1.90 -10.82
C ARG A 128 1.08 1.30 -11.49
N ALA A 129 1.31 -0.01 -11.34
CA ALA A 129 2.38 -0.69 -12.04
C ALA A 129 2.21 -0.59 -13.57
N LEU A 130 0.98 -0.77 -14.08
CA LEU A 130 0.66 -0.66 -15.50
C LEU A 130 0.68 0.79 -16.02
N ASP A 131 0.40 1.78 -15.16
CA ASP A 131 0.56 3.20 -15.48
C ASP A 131 2.04 3.55 -15.71
N LEU A 132 2.94 2.97 -14.94
CA LEU A 132 4.39 3.13 -15.12
C LEU A 132 4.93 2.32 -16.30
N ASN A 133 4.47 1.07 -16.43
CA ASN A 133 4.90 0.15 -17.48
C ASN A 133 3.71 -0.66 -17.99
N SER A 134 3.11 -0.18 -19.08
CA SER A 134 1.95 -0.84 -19.71
C SER A 134 2.25 -2.23 -20.26
N LYS A 135 3.53 -2.59 -20.42
CA LYS A 135 4.00 -3.90 -20.87
C LYS A 135 4.26 -4.89 -19.73
N ASN A 136 3.99 -4.53 -18.48
CA ASN A 136 4.16 -5.44 -17.34
C ASN A 136 3.05 -6.53 -17.35
N ASP A 137 3.36 -7.65 -17.99
CA ASP A 137 2.42 -8.78 -18.15
C ASP A 137 2.03 -9.42 -16.81
N LEU A 138 2.97 -9.44 -15.87
CA LEU A 138 2.77 -9.94 -14.51
C LEU A 138 1.71 -9.12 -13.77
N ALA A 139 1.82 -7.79 -13.80
CA ALA A 139 0.82 -6.89 -13.24
C ALA A 139 -0.56 -7.10 -13.89
N ARG A 140 -0.59 -7.21 -15.23
CA ARG A 140 -1.83 -7.43 -15.98
C ARG A 140 -2.51 -8.75 -15.62
N ASN A 141 -1.75 -9.82 -15.46
CA ASN A 141 -2.27 -11.14 -15.11
C ASN A 141 -2.85 -11.15 -13.69
N TYR A 142 -2.13 -10.57 -12.72
CA TYR A 142 -2.65 -10.42 -11.37
C TYR A 142 -3.88 -9.51 -11.32
N LEU A 143 -3.93 -8.45 -12.13
CA LEU A 143 -5.08 -7.56 -12.20
C LEU A 143 -6.32 -8.30 -12.72
N LYS A 144 -6.17 -9.09 -13.79
CA LYS A 144 -7.25 -9.96 -14.29
C LYS A 144 -7.73 -10.94 -13.22
N ALA A 145 -6.81 -11.52 -12.45
CA ALA A 145 -7.17 -12.42 -11.35
C ALA A 145 -7.93 -11.70 -10.23
N VAL A 146 -7.51 -10.48 -9.86
CA VAL A 146 -8.25 -9.62 -8.92
C VAL A 146 -9.65 -9.34 -9.45
N GLU A 147 -9.77 -8.92 -10.71
CA GLU A 147 -11.04 -8.57 -11.35
C GLU A 147 -11.99 -9.78 -11.43
N ALA A 148 -11.48 -10.96 -11.78
CA ALA A 148 -12.25 -12.20 -11.79
C ALA A 148 -12.73 -12.58 -10.39
N ARG A 149 -11.90 -12.41 -9.35
CA ARG A 149 -12.31 -12.67 -7.95
C ARG A 149 -13.35 -11.66 -7.48
N THR A 150 -13.24 -10.40 -7.87
CA THR A 150 -14.26 -9.38 -7.58
C THR A 150 -15.56 -9.66 -8.33
N ALA A 151 -15.50 -10.16 -9.57
CA ALA A 151 -16.68 -10.51 -10.36
C ALA A 151 -17.34 -11.81 -9.89
N GLY A 152 -16.57 -12.85 -9.54
CA GLY A 152 -17.08 -14.11 -9.02
C GLY A 152 -17.71 -13.98 -7.63
N ALA A 153 -17.20 -13.08 -6.79
CA ALA A 153 -17.87 -12.70 -5.54
C ALA A 153 -19.26 -12.07 -5.77
N LEU A 154 -19.53 -11.53 -6.96
CA LEU A 154 -20.83 -10.97 -7.33
C LEU A 154 -21.80 -12.01 -7.92
N THR A 155 -21.33 -13.19 -8.36
CA THR A 155 -22.16 -14.21 -9.04
C THR A 155 -22.46 -15.47 -8.21
N GLY A 156 -21.72 -15.72 -7.13
CA GLY A 156 -21.84 -16.93 -6.30
C GLY A 156 -22.81 -16.88 -5.11
N GLY A 157 -23.60 -15.82 -4.95
CA GLY A 157 -24.56 -15.67 -3.86
C GLY A 157 -25.91 -15.16 -4.37
N GLY A 158 -26.92 -16.05 -4.42
CA GLY A 158 -28.30 -15.62 -4.63
C GLY A 158 -28.79 -14.82 -3.44
N SER A 159 -28.83 -13.49 -3.55
CA SER A 159 -29.80 -12.56 -2.95
C SER A 159 -29.25 -11.13 -2.95
N SER A 160 -29.92 -10.26 -3.72
CA SER A 160 -29.94 -8.80 -3.61
C SER A 160 -28.64 -8.01 -3.84
N ALA A 161 -28.80 -6.84 -4.46
CA ALA A 161 -27.78 -5.82 -4.54
C ALA A 161 -27.21 -5.48 -3.15
N ALA A 162 -25.93 -5.74 -2.94
CA ALA A 162 -25.12 -5.06 -1.94
C ALA A 162 -23.86 -4.58 -2.68
N GLN A 163 -23.87 -3.40 -3.31
CA GLN A 163 -23.48 -2.18 -2.60
C GLN A 163 -22.62 -2.55 -1.38
N SER A 164 -21.29 -2.36 -1.47
CA SER A 164 -20.42 -2.42 -0.30
C SER A 164 -21.04 -1.55 0.79
N THR A 165 -21.75 -2.18 1.72
CA THR A 165 -22.31 -1.49 2.86
C THR A 165 -21.12 -1.27 3.77
N VAL A 166 -20.55 -0.08 3.70
CA VAL A 166 -19.91 0.47 4.87
C VAL A 166 -21.03 0.61 5.90
N THR A 167 -21.26 -0.44 6.68
CA THR A 167 -22.36 -0.57 7.66
C THR A 167 -22.22 0.40 8.84
N GLY A 168 -21.15 1.21 8.86
CA GLY A 168 -20.89 2.19 9.91
C GLY A 168 -20.58 3.59 9.39
N LEU A 169 -20.98 3.96 8.16
CA LEU A 169 -20.87 5.35 7.66
C LEU A 169 -22.13 6.18 7.92
N GLU A 170 -23.29 5.53 8.00
CA GLU A 170 -24.54 6.22 8.28
C GLU A 170 -24.70 6.48 9.78
N GLY A 171 -25.15 7.67 10.13
CA GLY A 171 -25.41 8.08 11.50
C GLY A 171 -24.95 9.49 11.81
N ASP A 172 -24.90 9.77 13.10
CA ASP A 172 -24.54 11.07 13.65
C ASP A 172 -23.09 11.04 14.13
N TYR A 173 -22.36 12.10 13.80
CA TYR A 173 -20.94 12.24 14.09
C TYR A 173 -20.67 13.60 14.71
N SER A 174 -19.83 13.61 15.74
CA SER A 174 -19.19 14.84 16.21
C SER A 174 -18.13 15.24 15.19
N VAL A 175 -18.19 16.48 14.70
CA VAL A 175 -17.14 17.07 13.86
C VAL A 175 -16.29 18.02 14.69
N ALA A 176 -14.98 17.92 14.53
CA ALA A 176 -14.03 18.90 15.04
C ALA A 176 -12.93 19.13 14.01
N GLY A 177 -12.51 20.39 13.85
CA GLY A 177 -11.52 20.76 12.85
C GLY A 177 -10.78 22.05 13.17
N VAL A 178 -9.80 22.35 12.32
CA VAL A 178 -8.97 23.56 12.39
C VAL A 178 -8.98 24.26 11.04
N ASN A 179 -9.37 25.53 11.04
CA ASN A 179 -9.37 26.40 9.86
C ASN A 179 -7.94 26.80 9.48
N PRO A 180 -7.71 27.31 8.25
CA PRO A 180 -6.40 27.82 7.82
C PRO A 180 -5.80 28.89 8.75
N ASP A 181 -6.66 29.70 9.37
CA ASP A 181 -6.28 30.78 10.29
C ASP A 181 -5.97 30.27 11.72
N GLY A 182 -5.98 28.96 11.93
CA GLY A 182 -5.72 28.32 13.22
C GLY A 182 -6.93 28.29 14.16
N SER A 183 -8.06 28.91 13.79
CA SER A 183 -9.28 28.83 14.59
C SER A 183 -9.83 27.41 14.59
N LYS A 184 -10.26 26.94 15.76
CA LYS A 184 -10.86 25.62 15.93
C LYS A 184 -12.37 25.75 15.83
N TYR A 185 -13.01 24.71 15.30
CA TYR A 185 -14.46 24.60 15.29
C TYR A 185 -14.91 23.21 15.71
N ASN A 186 -16.15 23.14 16.18
CA ASN A 186 -16.85 21.93 16.50
C ASN A 186 -18.28 22.00 15.95
N GLY A 187 -18.91 20.84 15.85
CA GLY A 187 -20.26 20.73 15.34
C GLY A 187 -20.73 19.29 15.26
N THR A 188 -21.79 19.09 14.50
CA THR A 188 -22.32 17.77 14.18
C THR A 188 -22.41 17.55 12.67
N ALA A 189 -22.25 16.30 12.26
CA ALA A 189 -22.45 15.86 10.88
C ALA A 189 -23.39 14.65 10.86
N VAL A 190 -24.39 14.71 9.98
CA VAL A 190 -25.33 13.60 9.74
C VAL A 190 -25.08 13.06 8.35
N ILE A 191 -24.75 11.78 8.26
CA ILE A 191 -24.48 11.08 7.00
C ILE A 191 -25.60 10.09 6.71
N LYS A 192 -26.20 10.19 5.52
CA LYS A 192 -27.28 9.31 5.06
C LYS A 192 -27.09 8.92 3.61
N ARG A 193 -27.40 7.68 3.24
CA ARG A 193 -27.45 7.23 1.85
C ARG A 193 -28.75 7.64 1.18
N GLN A 194 -28.65 8.17 -0.04
CA GLN A 194 -29.78 8.48 -0.91
C GLN A 194 -29.48 7.93 -2.32
N GLY A 195 -30.03 6.75 -2.62
CA GLY A 195 -29.75 6.04 -3.88
C GLY A 195 -28.27 5.65 -4.00
N ALA A 196 -27.61 6.14 -5.04
CA ALA A 196 -26.19 5.88 -5.32
C ALA A 196 -25.22 6.85 -4.62
N GLU A 197 -25.74 7.92 -3.99
CA GLU A 197 -24.96 8.96 -3.34
C GLU A 197 -25.18 8.97 -1.82
N TYR A 198 -24.26 9.59 -1.10
CA TYR A 198 -24.40 9.95 0.30
C TYR A 198 -24.65 11.45 0.40
N VAL A 199 -25.54 11.82 1.30
CA VAL A 199 -25.80 13.20 1.72
C VAL A 199 -25.15 13.40 3.07
N VAL A 200 -24.40 14.50 3.19
CA VAL A 200 -23.81 14.96 4.44
C VAL A 200 -24.37 16.32 4.76
N ASN A 201 -24.94 16.46 5.95
CA ASN A 201 -25.38 17.74 6.50
C ASN A 201 -24.50 18.06 7.70
N TRP A 202 -23.92 19.26 7.71
CA TRP A 202 -23.12 19.75 8.83
C TRP A 202 -23.81 20.91 9.51
N GLU A 203 -23.66 20.97 10.83
CA GLU A 203 -23.96 22.15 11.63
C GLU A 203 -22.71 22.53 12.42
N ILE A 204 -22.06 23.62 12.01
CA ILE A 204 -20.80 24.10 12.60
C ILE A 204 -21.04 25.50 13.12
N ALA A 205 -20.87 25.70 14.43
CA ALA A 205 -21.09 26.99 15.10
C ALA A 205 -22.44 27.66 14.70
N GLY A 206 -23.52 26.87 14.64
CA GLY A 206 -24.87 27.33 14.27
C GLY A 206 -25.09 27.62 12.78
N LYS A 207 -24.07 27.44 11.94
CA LYS A 207 -24.18 27.54 10.47
C LYS A 207 -24.41 26.17 9.85
N LYS A 208 -25.40 26.10 8.96
CA LYS A 208 -25.79 24.85 8.28
C LYS A 208 -25.11 24.75 6.92
N HIS A 209 -24.57 23.57 6.64
CA HIS A 209 -23.95 23.23 5.36
C HIS A 209 -24.49 21.89 4.89
N SER A 210 -24.51 21.68 3.58
CA SER A 210 -24.95 20.42 2.98
C SER A 210 -24.14 20.08 1.75
N GLY A 211 -23.91 18.79 1.54
CA GLY A 211 -23.22 18.30 0.37
C GLY A 211 -23.64 16.87 0.02
N ARG A 212 -23.30 16.48 -1.21
CA ARG A 212 -23.57 15.13 -1.72
C ARG A 212 -22.36 14.57 -2.43
N GLY A 213 -22.24 13.25 -2.45
CA GLY A 213 -21.32 12.59 -3.36
C GLY A 213 -21.17 11.11 -3.11
N SER A 214 -20.19 10.51 -3.76
CA SER A 214 -20.06 9.07 -3.85
C SER A 214 -19.03 8.51 -2.87
N LEU A 215 -19.33 7.31 -2.40
CA LEU A 215 -18.40 6.48 -1.64
C LEU A 215 -17.73 5.50 -2.60
N SER A 216 -16.39 5.55 -2.66
CA SER A 216 -15.58 4.58 -3.40
C SER A 216 -14.55 3.97 -2.47
N GLY A 217 -14.66 2.66 -2.21
CA GLY A 217 -13.88 1.99 -1.18
C GLY A 217 -14.15 2.57 0.20
N LYS A 218 -13.13 3.15 0.85
CA LYS A 218 -13.20 3.80 2.17
C LYS A 218 -13.17 5.33 2.10
N ILE A 219 -13.32 5.90 0.90
CA ILE A 219 -13.22 7.34 0.67
C ILE A 219 -14.59 7.88 0.25
N LEU A 220 -15.16 8.75 1.10
CA LEU A 220 -16.36 9.52 0.78
C LEU A 220 -15.93 10.89 0.23
N ARG A 221 -16.27 11.19 -1.03
CA ARG A 221 -16.05 12.53 -1.62
C ARG A 221 -17.36 13.28 -1.68
N VAL A 222 -17.40 14.45 -1.08
CA VAL A 222 -18.62 15.26 -0.96
C VAL A 222 -18.40 16.62 -1.61
N LYS A 223 -19.24 16.96 -2.58
CA LYS A 223 -19.35 18.32 -3.11
C LYS A 223 -20.36 19.08 -2.27
N TRP A 224 -20.02 20.28 -1.82
CA TRP A 224 -20.95 21.16 -1.10
C TRP A 224 -21.11 22.49 -1.81
N ARG A 225 -22.26 23.13 -1.57
CA ARG A 225 -22.57 24.47 -2.06
C ARG A 225 -23.48 25.18 -1.07
N THR A 226 -23.22 26.45 -0.82
CA THR A 226 -24.07 27.33 -0.02
C THR A 226 -25.17 27.95 -0.89
N SER A 227 -26.19 28.51 -0.25
CA SER A 227 -27.25 29.29 -0.90
C SER A 227 -26.72 30.52 -1.64
N SER A 228 -25.58 31.08 -1.22
CA SER A 228 -24.90 32.19 -1.89
C SER A 228 -23.99 31.76 -3.06
N GLY A 229 -23.98 30.47 -3.40
CA GLY A 229 -23.29 29.94 -4.58
C GLY A 229 -21.83 29.53 -4.36
N GLN A 230 -21.23 29.84 -3.20
CA GLN A 230 -19.90 29.36 -2.81
C GLN A 230 -19.93 27.84 -2.62
N GLY A 231 -18.87 27.14 -3.03
CA GLY A 231 -18.81 25.69 -2.89
C GLY A 231 -17.39 25.14 -2.97
N GLY A 232 -17.28 23.85 -2.69
CA GLY A 232 -16.00 23.15 -2.66
C GLY A 232 -16.20 21.65 -2.53
N TRP A 233 -15.10 20.96 -2.21
CA TRP A 233 -15.06 19.52 -2.01
C TRP A 233 -14.48 19.18 -0.65
N VAL A 234 -14.99 18.12 -0.04
CA VAL A 234 -14.40 17.45 1.13
C VAL A 234 -14.19 15.98 0.79
N SER A 235 -13.06 15.41 1.19
CA SER A 235 -12.80 13.96 1.07
C SER A 235 -12.55 13.38 2.44
N TYR A 236 -13.34 12.39 2.85
CA TYR A 236 -13.21 11.68 4.12
C TYR A 236 -12.66 10.29 3.91
N THR A 237 -11.68 9.89 4.73
CA THR A 237 -11.13 8.53 4.77
C THR A 237 -11.61 7.80 6.01
N LEU A 238 -12.27 6.65 5.85
CA LEU A 238 -12.67 5.78 6.95
C LEU A 238 -11.48 5.00 7.50
N LYS A 239 -11.10 5.33 8.74
CA LYS A 239 -10.05 4.64 9.48
C LYS A 239 -10.61 3.37 10.15
N PRO A 240 -9.76 2.37 10.44
CA PRO A 240 -10.15 1.18 11.21
C PRO A 240 -10.73 1.48 12.60
N THR A 241 -10.42 2.65 13.17
CA THR A 241 -10.95 3.15 14.44
C THR A 241 -12.41 3.59 14.36
N GLY A 242 -13.02 3.60 13.16
CA GLY A 242 -14.35 4.16 12.92
C GLY A 242 -14.37 5.69 12.75
N LEU A 243 -13.19 6.31 12.83
CA LEU A 243 -12.99 7.76 12.68
C LEU A 243 -12.87 8.12 11.19
N LEU A 244 -13.52 9.21 10.78
CA LEU A 244 -13.38 9.74 9.43
C LEU A 244 -12.45 10.96 9.47
N GLU A 245 -11.34 10.90 8.74
CA GLU A 245 -10.40 12.02 8.62
C GLU A 245 -10.57 12.65 7.24
N GLY A 246 -10.77 13.96 7.18
CA GLY A 246 -11.02 14.66 5.93
C GLY A 246 -10.31 15.98 5.74
N THR A 247 -10.16 16.35 4.47
CA THR A 247 -9.57 17.62 4.01
C THR A 247 -10.51 18.30 3.03
N TRP A 248 -10.64 19.63 3.10
CA TRP A 248 -11.47 20.40 2.16
C TRP A 248 -10.66 21.30 1.22
N ALA A 249 -11.12 21.41 -0.04
CA ALA A 249 -10.37 22.02 -1.14
C ALA A 249 -10.57 23.54 -1.30
N GLY A 250 -11.42 24.18 -0.49
CA GLY A 250 -11.79 25.61 -0.61
C GLY A 250 -11.04 26.59 0.32
N GLY A 251 -10.20 26.08 1.21
CA GLY A 251 -9.44 26.88 2.19
C GLY A 251 -8.80 25.95 3.21
N ARG A 252 -7.62 25.41 2.93
CA ARG A 252 -7.00 24.23 3.58
C ARG A 252 -7.22 24.09 5.10
N GLY A 253 -7.83 22.99 5.53
CA GLY A 253 -7.90 22.54 6.91
C GLY A 253 -8.21 21.05 7.01
N THR A 254 -8.11 20.51 8.22
CA THR A 254 -8.41 19.10 8.53
C THR A 254 -9.59 19.02 9.48
N GLU A 255 -10.41 17.99 9.27
CA GLU A 255 -11.50 17.66 10.18
C GLU A 255 -11.59 16.18 10.44
N ASN A 256 -12.06 15.87 11.65
CA ASN A 256 -12.27 14.53 12.13
C ASN A 256 -13.74 14.35 12.52
N LEU A 257 -14.35 13.29 12.01
CA LEU A 257 -15.67 12.84 12.43
C LEU A 257 -15.53 11.63 13.34
N THR A 258 -16.09 11.76 14.54
CA THR A 258 -16.16 10.66 15.52
C THR A 258 -17.61 10.28 15.68
N ARG A 259 -17.94 9.00 15.50
CA ARG A 259 -19.32 8.51 15.64
C ARG A 259 -19.79 8.80 17.07
N VAL A 260 -20.99 9.37 17.18
CA VAL A 260 -21.62 9.58 18.49
C VAL A 260 -22.04 8.18 19.01
N PRO A 261 -21.69 7.81 20.26
CA PRO A 261 -22.08 6.55 20.88
C PRO A 261 -23.60 6.31 20.92
#